data_AF-A0A6V8NNT6-F1
#
_entry.id   AF-A0A6V8NNT6-F1
#
_cell.length_a   1.000
_cell.length_b   1.000
_cell.length_c   1.000
_cell.angle_alpha   90.00
_cell.angle_beta   90.00
_cell.angle_gamma   90.00
#
_symmetry.space_group_name_H-M   'P 1'
#
loop_
_entity.id
_entity.type
_entity.pdbx_description
1 polymer ?
#
loop_
_entity_poly.entity_id
_entity_poly.type
_entity_poly.pdbx_seq_one_letter_code
_entity_poly.pdbx_strand_id
1 'polypeptide(L)' 'MRCAEWEPRICDRENWESWLTCGGKNMLDNAVEEKERILREHISEPLDDDMQKEIDDIVAAAERELLS' A
#
# COMPACT_ATOMS: atom_id res chain seq x y z
N MET A 1 0.06 -15.78 -28.51
CA MET A 1 0.60 -14.81 -27.54
C MET A 1 -0.49 -13.77 -27.32
N ARG A 2 -1.16 -13.76 -26.16
CA ARG A 2 -2.20 -12.77 -25.84
C ARG A 2 -1.54 -11.63 -25.05
N CYS A 3 -1.79 -10.38 -25.44
CA CYS A 3 -1.41 -9.20 -24.67
C CYS A 3 -2.16 -9.19 -23.33
N ALA A 4 -1.39 -9.11 -22.24
CA ALA A 4 -1.81 -8.87 -20.86
C ALA A 4 -2.81 -9.89 -20.24
N GLU A 5 -2.29 -10.96 -19.66
CA GLU A 5 -3.01 -11.70 -18.61
C GLU A 5 -2.95 -10.86 -17.33
N TRP A 6 -4.12 -10.49 -16.79
CA TRP A 6 -4.23 -9.74 -15.53
C TRP A 6 -4.44 -10.71 -14.38
N GLU A 7 -3.50 -10.72 -13.44
CA GLU A 7 -3.60 -11.50 -12.21
C GLU A 7 -4.18 -10.64 -11.07
N PRO A 8 -5.30 -11.06 -10.45
CA PRO A 8 -5.86 -10.35 -9.31
C PRO A 8 -4.98 -10.55 -8.07
N ARG A 9 -4.74 -9.46 -7.32
CA ARG A 9 -4.02 -9.53 -6.02
C ARG A 9 -4.95 -9.81 -4.82
N ILE A 10 -6.23 -9.49 -4.95
CA ILE A 10 -7.20 -9.57 -3.83
C ILE A 10 -8.35 -10.53 -4.15
N CYS A 11 -8.83 -10.51 -5.40
CA CYS A 11 -9.93 -11.37 -5.81
C CYS A 11 -9.47 -12.81 -5.96
N ASP A 12 -10.15 -13.72 -5.26
CA ASP A 12 -9.99 -15.16 -5.43
C ASP A 12 -10.73 -15.64 -6.69
N ARG A 13 -10.12 -16.54 -7.46
CA ARG A 13 -10.70 -17.15 -8.67
C ARG A 13 -10.68 -18.68 -8.61
N GLU A 14 -10.39 -19.23 -7.44
CA GLU A 14 -10.37 -20.65 -7.18
C GLU A 14 -11.78 -21.24 -7.21
N ASN A 15 -11.86 -22.55 -7.44
CA ASN A 15 -13.09 -23.28 -7.26
C ASN A 15 -13.43 -23.37 -5.74
N TRP A 16 -14.68 -23.72 -5.44
CA TRP A 16 -15.17 -23.78 -4.06
C TRP A 16 -14.33 -24.68 -3.13
N GLU A 17 -13.94 -25.86 -3.59
CA GLU A 17 -13.19 -26.81 -2.77
C GLU A 17 -11.80 -26.25 -2.43
N SER A 18 -11.11 -25.70 -3.43
CA SER A 18 -9.79 -25.09 -3.26
C SER A 18 -9.85 -23.86 -2.35
N TRP A 19 -10.82 -22.97 -2.54
CA TRP A 19 -11.05 -21.81 -1.67
C TRP A 19 -11.29 -22.22 -0.21
N LEU A 20 -12.11 -23.25 0.02
CA LEU A 20 -12.39 -23.74 1.38
C LEU A 20 -11.16 -24.35 2.04
N THR A 21 -10.34 -25.11 1.28
CA THR A 21 -9.08 -25.67 1.81
C THR A 21 -8.04 -24.60 2.13
N CYS A 22 -8.07 -23.46 1.44
CA CYS A 22 -7.20 -22.30 1.69
C CYS A 22 -7.69 -21.41 2.85
N GLY A 23 -8.72 -21.84 3.59
CA GLY A 23 -9.23 -21.15 4.78
C GLY A 23 -10.46 -20.28 4.53
N GLY A 24 -11.01 -20.25 3.31
CA GLY A 24 -12.31 -19.64 3.03
C GLY A 24 -12.36 -18.13 3.28
N LYS A 25 -11.26 -17.41 3.01
CA LYS A 25 -11.17 -15.97 3.23
C LYS A 25 -12.07 -15.21 2.26
N ASN A 26 -12.74 -14.19 2.77
CA ASN A 26 -13.47 -13.26 1.92
C ASN A 26 -12.52 -12.19 1.36
N MET A 27 -13.03 -11.38 0.44
CA MET A 27 -12.24 -10.34 -0.23
C MET A 27 -11.72 -9.26 0.74
N LEU A 28 -12.47 -8.94 1.80
CA LEU A 28 -12.06 -7.97 2.81
C LEU A 28 -10.88 -8.51 3.63
N ASP A 29 -10.92 -9.79 4.01
CA ASP A 29 -9.82 -10.44 4.73
C ASP A 29 -8.52 -10.35 3.92
N ASN A 30 -8.58 -10.70 2.63
CA ASN A 30 -7.44 -10.60 1.71
C ASN A 30 -6.93 -9.16 1.56
N ALA A 31 -7.83 -8.18 1.47
CA ALA A 31 -7.46 -6.78 1.34
C ALA A 31 -6.76 -6.23 2.60
N VAL A 32 -7.25 -6.62 3.79
CA VAL A 32 -6.62 -6.23 5.05
C VAL A 32 -5.23 -6.81 5.17
N GLU A 33 -5.05 -8.10 4.86
CA GLU A 33 -3.74 -8.76 4.90
C GLU A 33 -2.75 -8.13 3.93
N GLU A 34 -3.16 -7.85 2.69
CA GLU A 34 -2.30 -7.19 1.71
C GLU A 34 -1.94 -5.76 2.13
N LYS A 35 -2.88 -5.01 2.71
CA LYS A 35 -2.60 -3.68 3.27
C LYS A 35 -1.54 -3.76 4.38
N GLU A 36 -1.68 -4.69 5.33
CA GLU A 36 -0.71 -4.89 6.40
C GLU A 36 0.68 -5.31 5.86
N ARG A 37 0.70 -6.16 4.82
CA ARG A 37 1.96 -6.55 4.15
C ARG A 37 2.64 -5.35 3.51
N ILE A 38 1.90 -4.54 2.73
CA ILE A 38 2.43 -3.33 2.08
C ILE A 38 2.99 -2.37 3.12
N LEU A 39 2.24 -2.06 4.18
CA LEU A 39 2.70 -1.13 5.22
C LEU A 39 3.95 -1.61 5.96
N ARG A 40 4.16 -2.93 6.05
CA ARG A 40 5.32 -3.52 6.71
C ARG A 40 6.55 -3.57 5.81
N GLU A 41 6.36 -3.87 4.53
CA GLU A 41 7.44 -4.21 3.60
C GLU A 41 7.82 -3.06 2.67
N HIS A 42 6.92 -2.13 2.41
CA HIS A 42 7.17 -1.03 1.49
C HIS A 42 8.06 0.03 2.15
N ILE A 43 9.30 0.12 1.65
CA ILE A 43 10.22 1.20 1.97
C ILE A 43 10.20 2.16 0.79
N SER A 44 9.72 3.38 1.01
CA SER A 44 9.77 4.45 0.02
C SER A 44 11.22 4.81 -0.29
N GLU A 45 11.49 5.16 -1.54
CA GLU A 45 12.78 5.74 -1.89
C GLU A 45 12.98 7.06 -1.12
N PRO A 46 14.17 7.26 -0.50
CA PRO A 46 14.44 8.49 0.23
C PRO A 46 14.38 9.68 -0.74
N LEU A 47 13.86 10.80 -0.25
CA LEU A 47 13.93 12.06 -0.99
C LEU A 47 15.38 12.52 -1.07
N ASP A 48 15.69 13.29 -2.11
CA ASP A 48 16.95 14.02 -2.18
C ASP A 48 17.09 14.95 -0.96
N ASP A 49 18.29 15.02 -0.38
CA ASP A 49 18.54 15.75 0.86
C ASP A 49 18.15 17.24 0.76
N ASP A 50 18.38 17.87 -0.40
CA ASP A 50 18.03 19.27 -0.61
C ASP A 50 16.51 19.46 -0.66
N MET A 51 15.79 18.54 -1.31
CA MET A 51 14.34 18.54 -1.37
C MET A 51 13.71 18.31 0.01
N GLN A 52 14.24 17.36 0.79
CA GLN A 52 13.75 17.08 2.14
C GLN A 52 13.87 18.32 3.03
N LYS A 53 15.03 19.00 2.96
CA LYS A 53 15.28 20.22 3.73
C LYS A 53 14.32 21.34 3.36
N GLU A 54 14.05 21.55 2.06
CA GLU A 54 13.12 22.58 1.61
C GLU A 54 11.69 22.32 2.13
N ILE A 55 11.24 21.06 2.09
CA ILE A 55 9.94 20.66 2.65
C ILE A 55 9.89 20.96 4.16
N ASP A 56 10.93 20.60 4.90
CA ASP A 56 10.99 20.83 6.36
C ASP A 56 10.94 22.33 6.70
N ASP A 57 11.65 23.17 5.93
CA ASP A 57 11.64 24.62 6.10
C ASP A 57 10.25 25.23 5.85
N ILE A 58 9.54 24.74 4.82
CA ILE A 58 8.17 25.16 4.50
C ILE A 58 7.20 24.77 5.63
N VAL A 59 7.28 23.53 6.11
CA VAL A 59 6.42 23.03 7.20
C VAL A 59 6.65 23.86 8.47
N ALA A 60 7.92 24.09 8.84
CA ALA A 60 8.26 24.90 10.01
C ALA A 60 7.78 26.35 9.90
N ALA A 61 7.78 26.93 8.69
CA ALA A 61 7.23 28.26 8.47
C ALA A 61 5.71 28.29 8.66
N ALA A 62 4.99 27.32 8.09
CA ALA A 62 3.54 27.21 8.23
C ALA A 62 3.11 26.97 9.69
N GLU A 63 3.84 26.14 10.43
CA GLU A 63 3.58 25.90 11.85
C GLU A 63 3.72 27.17 12.70
N ARG A 64 4.74 28.00 12.42
CA ARG A 64 4.92 29.29 13.11
C ARG A 64 3.78 30.26 12.83
N GLU A 65 3.26 30.29 11.60
CA GLU A 65 2.15 31.15 11.19
C GLU A 65 0.82 30.68 11.81
N LEU A 66 0.59 29.37 11.90
CA LEU A 66 -0.64 28.82 12.51
C LEU A 66 -0.68 28.99 14.04
N LEU A 67 0.49 29.05 14.68
CA LEU A 67 0.63 29.20 16.13
C LEU A 67 0.80 30.67 16.59
N SER A 68 0.83 31.63 15.66
CA SER A 68 0.86 33.08 15.93
C SER A 68 -0.53 33.69 16.03
#